data_AF-A0A243SI29-F1
#
_entry.id   AF-A0A243SI29-F1
#
_cell.length_a   1.000
_cell.length_b   1.000
_cell.length_c   1.000
_cell.angle_alpha   90.00
_cell.angle_beta   90.00
_cell.angle_gamma   90.00
#
_symmetry.space_group_name_H-M   'P 1'
#
loop_
_entity.id
_entity.type
_entity.pdbx_description
1 polymer ?
#
loop_
_entity_poly.entity_id
_entity_poly.type
_entity_poly.pdbx_seq_one_letter_code
_entity_poly.pdbx_strand_id
1 'polypeptide(L)'
;MEIQTKTKPIIFLLMSERWKYQLKIGSIWGISFSLTLQVFDLLNMSFSQAFLSQRSLLRMLFFIVAGIFVVSYFSWKQKIKE
;
A
#
# COMPACT_ATOMS: atom_id res chain seq x y z
N MET A 1 9.48 34.99 0.64
CA MET A 1 10.13 33.68 0.83
C MET A 1 9.10 32.81 1.53
N GLU A 2 8.35 32.04 0.76
CA GLU A 2 7.14 31.34 1.21
C GLU A 2 7.56 30.03 1.89
N ILE A 3 7.45 29.99 3.22
CA ILE A 3 7.78 28.80 4.00
C ILE A 3 6.64 27.80 3.79
N GLN A 4 6.82 26.93 2.80
CA GLN A 4 6.02 25.72 2.58
C GLN A 4 6.17 24.79 3.80
N THR A 5 5.48 25.11 4.89
CA THR A 5 5.34 24.19 6.04
C THR A 5 4.38 23.09 5.61
N LYS A 6 4.94 22.07 4.95
CA LYS A 6 4.25 20.82 4.67
C LYS A 6 3.92 20.18 6.02
N THR A 7 2.77 20.54 6.59
CA THR A 7 2.28 20.04 7.88
C THR A 7 2.10 18.53 7.76
N LYS A 8 3.10 17.79 8.26
CA LYS A 8 2.98 16.34 8.40
C LYS A 8 1.86 16.08 9.40
N PRO A 9 0.92 15.17 9.09
CA PRO A 9 -0.20 14.88 9.98
C PRO A 9 0.32 14.46 11.36
N ILE A 10 -0.37 14.84 12.43
CA ILE A 10 0.05 14.61 13.83
C ILE A 10 0.37 13.13 14.10
N ILE A 11 -0.34 12.22 13.43
CA ILE A 11 -0.12 10.77 13.47
C ILE A 11 1.32 10.42 13.01
N PHE A 12 1.85 11.15 12.03
CA PHE A 12 3.21 11.00 11.50
C PHE A 12 4.29 11.52 12.46
N LEU A 13 3.94 12.36 13.44
CA LEU A 13 4.86 12.84 14.47
C LEU A 13 4.90 11.90 15.68
N LEU A 14 3.77 11.25 16.01
CA LEU A 14 3.65 10.31 17.13
C LEU A 14 4.14 8.88 16.81
N MET A 15 4.22 8.50 15.53
CA MET A 15 4.63 7.14 15.13
C MET A 15 6.16 6.94 15.19
N SER A 16 6.58 5.70 15.45
CA SER A 16 7.99 5.29 15.30
C SER A 16 8.45 5.35 13.83
N GLU A 17 9.74 5.57 13.59
CA GLU A 17 10.35 5.59 12.25
C GLU A 17 10.08 4.31 11.45
N ARG A 18 9.99 3.16 12.13
CA ARG A 18 9.60 1.88 11.52
C ARG A 18 8.21 1.94 10.90
N TRP A 19 7.22 2.37 11.66
CA TRP A 19 5.84 2.43 11.20
C TRP A 19 5.65 3.44 10.06
N LYS A 20 6.38 4.57 10.08
CA LYS A 20 6.40 5.52 8.96
C LYS A 20 6.98 4.89 7.70
N TYR A 21 8.07 4.15 7.82
CA TYR A 21 8.67 3.44 6.69
C TYR A 21 7.73 2.37 6.14
N GLN A 22 7.10 1.59 7.03
CA GLN A 22 6.18 0.52 6.63
C GLN A 22 4.93 1.05 5.92
N LEU A 23 4.33 2.14 6.42
CA LEU A 23 3.21 2.76 5.72
C LEU A 23 3.67 3.38 4.40
N LYS A 24 4.83 4.02 4.33
CA LYS A 24 5.29 4.67 3.09
C LYS A 24 5.60 3.65 1.99
N ILE A 25 6.41 2.63 2.29
CA ILE A 25 6.80 1.59 1.32
C ILE A 25 5.61 0.69 1.05
N GLY A 26 4.94 0.23 2.10
CA GLY A 26 3.84 -0.71 2.02
C GLY A 26 2.63 -0.17 1.28
N SER A 27 2.27 1.10 1.47
CA SER A 27 1.14 1.68 0.76
C SER A 27 1.42 1.79 -0.73
N ILE A 28 2.64 2.21 -1.11
CA ILE A 28 3.04 2.28 -2.52
C ILE A 28 2.95 0.89 -3.15
N TRP A 29 3.59 -0.11 -2.55
CA TRP A 29 3.58 -1.47 -3.09
C TRP A 29 2.20 -2.11 -3.06
N GLY A 30 1.44 -1.97 -1.97
CA GLY A 30 0.10 -2.54 -1.82
C GLY A 30 -0.90 -1.96 -2.83
N ILE A 31 -0.85 -0.64 -3.09
CA ILE A 31 -1.68 0.02 -4.10
C ILE A 31 -1.26 -0.42 -5.50
N SER A 32 0.04 -0.40 -5.82
CA SER A 32 0.54 -0.82 -7.13
C SER A 32 0.19 -2.27 -7.46
N PHE A 33 0.39 -3.20 -6.53
CA PHE A 33 0.10 -4.62 -6.75
C PHE A 33 -1.40 -4.87 -6.96
N SER A 34 -2.24 -4.18 -6.20
CA SER A 34 -3.69 -4.30 -6.30
C SER A 34 -4.21 -3.76 -7.62
N LEU A 35 -3.71 -2.60 -8.07
CA LEU A 35 -4.03 -2.05 -9.38
C LEU A 35 -3.59 -2.99 -10.51
N THR A 36 -2.36 -3.54 -10.45
CA THR A 36 -1.88 -4.49 -11.47
C THR A 36 -2.75 -5.74 -11.53
N LEU A 37 -3.15 -6.29 -10.38
CA LEU A 37 -4.06 -7.44 -10.34
C LEU A 37 -5.42 -7.11 -10.96
N GLN A 38 -6.02 -5.96 -10.65
CA GLN A 38 -7.26 -5.55 -11.30
C GLN A 38 -7.11 -5.34 -12.80
N VAL A 39 -6.02 -4.71 -13.26
CA VAL A 39 -5.76 -4.53 -14.70
C VAL A 39 -5.64 -5.90 -15.39
N PHE A 40 -5.02 -6.88 -14.75
CA PHE A 40 -4.93 -8.24 -15.28
C PHE A 40 -6.29 -8.96 -15.28
N ASP A 41 -7.10 -8.78 -14.25
CA ASP A 41 -8.47 -9.30 -14.23
C ASP A 41 -9.33 -8.68 -15.33
N LEU A 42 -9.13 -7.39 -15.67
CA LEU A 42 -9.84 -6.71 -16.76
C LEU A 42 -9.55 -7.30 -18.15
N LEU A 43 -8.41 -7.97 -18.32
CA LEU A 43 -8.11 -8.70 -19.55
C LEU A 43 -8.97 -9.97 -19.69
N ASN A 44 -9.51 -10.49 -18.59
CA ASN A 44 -10.29 -11.73 -18.55
C ASN A 44 -11.77 -11.52 -18.23
N MET A 45 -12.15 -10.41 -17.59
CA MET A 45 -13.49 -10.14 -17.07
C MET A 45 -13.90 -8.67 -17.29
N SER A 46 -15.21 -8.41 -17.31
CA SER A 46 -15.77 -7.05 -17.39
C SER A 46 -15.39 -6.18 -16.18
N PHE A 47 -15.21 -4.88 -16.39
CA PHE A 47 -14.87 -3.91 -15.33
C PHE A 47 -15.80 -3.95 -14.13
N SER A 48 -17.11 -4.11 -14.38
CA SER A 48 -18.11 -4.25 -13.32
C SER A 48 -17.85 -5.50 -12.46
N GLN A 49 -17.49 -6.63 -13.07
CA GLN A 49 -17.20 -7.84 -12.32
C GLN A 49 -15.83 -7.78 -11.61
N ALA A 50 -14.85 -7.12 -12.20
CA ALA A 50 -13.51 -6.97 -11.63
C ALA A 50 -13.48 -6.00 -10.43
N PHE A 51 -14.30 -4.94 -10.40
CA PHE A 51 -14.30 -3.96 -9.31
C PHE A 51 -15.50 -4.04 -8.36
N LEU A 52 -16.69 -4.43 -8.85
CA LEU A 52 -17.93 -4.42 -8.05
C LEU A 52 -18.27 -5.80 -7.46
N SER A 53 -17.51 -6.85 -7.79
CA SER A 53 -17.67 -8.15 -7.16
C SER A 53 -17.12 -8.14 -5.73
N GLN A 54 -17.95 -8.58 -4.79
CA GLN A 54 -17.59 -8.70 -3.37
C GLN A 54 -16.33 -9.55 -3.15
N ARG A 55 -16.13 -10.61 -3.94
CA ARG A 55 -14.90 -11.42 -3.89
C ARG A 55 -13.67 -10.65 -4.35
N SER A 56 -13.82 -9.83 -5.38
CA SER A 56 -12.71 -9.03 -5.91
C SER A 56 -12.29 -7.95 -4.92
N LEU A 57 -13.25 -7.29 -4.28
CA LEU A 57 -12.97 -6.30 -3.22
C LEU A 57 -12.24 -6.92 -2.03
N LEU A 58 -12.69 -8.07 -1.53
CA LEU A 58 -12.02 -8.78 -0.43
C LEU A 58 -10.60 -9.21 -0.81
N ARG A 59 -10.42 -9.72 -2.03
CA ARG A 59 -9.11 -10.11 -2.56
C ARG A 59 -8.17 -8.90 -2.67
N MET A 60 -8.67 -7.80 -3.21
CA MET A 60 -7.93 -6.54 -3.31
C MET A 60 -7.48 -6.06 -1.93
N LEU A 61 -8.41 -6.01 -0.97
CA LEU A 61 -8.12 -5.55 0.38
C LEU A 61 -7.10 -6.47 1.08
N PHE A 62 -7.21 -7.79 0.87
CA PHE A 62 -6.22 -8.75 1.33
C PHE A 62 -4.84 -8.49 0.72
N PHE A 63 -4.74 -8.25 -0.59
CA PHE A 63 -3.46 -7.95 -1.25
C PHE A 63 -2.87 -6.60 -0.83
N ILE A 64 -3.68 -5.57 -0.61
CA ILE A 64 -3.23 -4.28 -0.06
C ILE A 64 -2.62 -4.51 1.33
N VAL A 65 -3.35 -5.19 2.22
CA VAL A 65 -2.89 -5.44 3.59
C VAL A 65 -1.64 -6.34 3.58
N ALA A 66 -1.64 -7.41 2.79
CA ALA A 66 -0.49 -8.29 2.64
C ALA A 66 0.72 -7.53 2.07
N GLY A 67 0.55 -6.68 1.07
CA GLY A 67 1.60 -5.82 0.53
C GLY A 67 2.15 -4.87 1.59
N ILE A 68 1.28 -4.23 2.36
CA ILE A 68 1.70 -3.32 3.43
C ILE A 68 2.47 -4.06 4.52
N PHE A 69 2.04 -5.25 4.94
CA PHE A 69 2.69 -5.95 6.04
C PHE A 69 3.91 -6.76 5.60
N VAL A 70 3.77 -7.59 4.56
CA VAL A 70 4.82 -8.53 4.12
C VAL A 70 5.97 -7.77 3.47
N VAL A 71 5.71 -7.00 2.40
CA VAL A 71 6.76 -6.31 1.65
C VAL A 71 7.49 -5.32 2.56
N SER A 72 6.75 -4.55 3.35
CA SER A 72 7.36 -3.57 4.25
C SER A 72 8.14 -4.21 5.39
N TYR A 73 7.71 -5.36 5.91
CA TYR A 73 8.48 -6.07 6.93
C TYR A 73 9.80 -6.57 6.35
N PHE A 74 9.78 -7.17 5.15
CA PHE A 74 11.01 -7.61 4.48
C PHE A 74 11.94 -6.43 4.14
N SER A 75 11.42 -5.34 3.59
CA SER A 75 12.22 -4.13 3.32
C SER A 75 12.80 -3.51 4.60
N TRP A 76 12.05 -3.47 5.70
CA TRP A 76 12.57 -3.00 6.99
C TRP A 76 13.68 -3.90 7.53
N LYS A 77 13.53 -5.23 7.38
CA LYS A 77 14.56 -6.19 7.78
C LYS A 77 15.84 -6.03 6.97
N GLN A 78 15.74 -5.76 5.66
CA GLN A 78 16.89 -5.41 4.83
C GLN A 78 17.56 -4.12 5.32
N LYS A 79 16.79 -3.06 5.56
CA LYS A 79 17.30 -1.77 6.05
C LYS A 79 18.00 -1.84 7.42
N ILE A 80 17.65 -2.78 8.28
CA ILE A 80 18.33 -2.99 9.58
C ILE A 80 19.62 -3.82 9.42
N LYS A 81 19.70 -4.63 8.37
CA LYS A 81 20.82 -5.56 8.14
C LYS A 81 21.99 -4.91 7.38
N GLU A 82 21.71 -3.82 6.66
CA GLU A 82 22.71 -2.85 6.17
C GLU A 82 23.09 -1.85 7.28
#